data_AF-A0A5C7A7G5-F1
#
_entry.id   AF-A0A5C7A7G5-F1
#
_cell.length_a   1.000
_cell.length_b   1.000
_cell.length_c   1.000
_cell.angle_alpha   90.00
_cell.angle_beta   90.00
_cell.angle_gamma   90.00
#
_symmetry.space_group_name_H-M   'P 1'
#
loop_
_entity.id
_entity.type
_entity.pdbx_description
1 polymer ?
#
loop_
_entity_poly.entity_id
_entity_poly.type
_entity_poly.pdbx_seq_one_letter_code
_entity_poly.pdbx_strand_id
1 'polypeptide(L)'
;MLALTACDRTPPDYRPLVTLPLYTAGDADNGALIYEDACSQCHQLNPGSNKKGPQLMNIYGAPAAELADYKYSEGLSNSGWIWDAETLDPYIADAEKAMADSKMLADPMPDASERADVIAYLSTLRDEIPALDEDGFPIKGGDANKSADITPDKGSASTSNEQSKMTNEPVDVSSDPAQKPAADFR
;
A
#
# COMPACT_ATOMS: atom_id res chain seq x y z
N MET A 1 -18.14 42.43 -19.63
CA MET A 1 -18.50 41.01 -19.43
C MET A 1 -17.19 40.26 -19.26
N LEU A 2 -16.73 40.07 -18.02
CA LEU A 2 -15.55 39.25 -17.74
C LEU A 2 -15.96 37.78 -17.87
N ALA A 3 -15.35 37.06 -18.80
CA ALA A 3 -15.46 35.62 -18.87
C ALA A 3 -14.72 35.02 -17.66
N LEU A 4 -15.46 34.34 -16.79
CA LEU A 4 -14.91 33.45 -15.78
C LEU A 4 -14.31 32.26 -16.53
N THR A 5 -13.01 32.34 -16.85
CA THR A 5 -12.23 31.16 -17.22
C THR A 5 -12.24 30.25 -16.01
N ALA A 6 -13.12 29.25 -16.01
CA ALA A 6 -13.01 28.16 -15.07
C ALA A 6 -11.61 27.57 -15.26
N CYS A 7 -10.81 27.57 -14.20
CA CYS A 7 -9.58 26.80 -14.19
C CYS A 7 -9.98 25.36 -14.50
N ASP A 8 -9.69 24.88 -15.70
CA ASP A 8 -9.65 23.45 -15.99
C ASP A 8 -8.68 22.88 -14.97
N ARG A 9 -9.21 22.28 -13.89
CA ARG A 9 -8.40 21.55 -12.94
C ARG A 9 -7.87 20.37 -13.73
N THR A 10 -6.62 20.46 -14.17
CA THR A 10 -5.86 19.32 -14.64
C THR A 10 -6.17 18.18 -13.69
N PRO A 11 -6.72 17.05 -14.17
CA PRO A 11 -7.04 15.95 -13.27
C PRO A 11 -5.77 15.56 -12.50
N PRO A 12 -5.90 15.16 -11.23
CA PRO A 12 -4.75 15.02 -10.36
C PRO A 12 -3.75 14.00 -10.92
N ASP A 13 -2.47 14.32 -10.81
CA ASP A 13 -1.33 13.41 -11.03
C ASP A 13 -1.11 12.46 -9.84
N TYR A 14 -2.09 12.41 -8.92
CA TYR A 14 -2.15 11.54 -7.76
C TYR A 14 -3.54 10.90 -7.64
N ARG A 15 -3.61 9.76 -6.95
CA ARG A 15 -4.88 9.15 -6.54
C ARG A 15 -5.30 9.68 -5.17
N PRO A 16 -6.59 9.99 -4.96
CA PRO A 16 -7.09 10.34 -3.64
C PRO A 16 -6.93 9.16 -2.66
N LEU A 17 -7.04 9.43 -1.37
CA LEU A 17 -7.02 8.38 -0.36
C LEU A 17 -8.18 7.40 -0.59
N VAL A 18 -7.85 6.12 -0.57
CA VAL A 18 -8.79 5.01 -0.76
C VAL A 18 -9.34 4.49 0.57
N THR A 19 -10.58 4.01 0.55
CA THR A 19 -11.33 3.59 1.76
C THR A 19 -11.56 2.08 1.86
N LEU A 20 -11.19 1.31 0.84
CA LEU A 20 -11.29 -0.15 0.88
C LEU A 20 -10.45 -0.66 2.07
N PRO A 21 -10.90 -1.66 2.85
CA PRO A 21 -10.11 -2.23 3.94
C PRO A 21 -8.79 -2.81 3.44
N LEU A 22 -7.79 -2.97 4.33
CA LEU A 22 -6.56 -3.68 3.96
C LEU A 22 -6.87 -5.13 3.57
N TYR A 23 -6.12 -5.66 2.61
CA TYR A 23 -6.22 -7.06 2.21
C TYR A 23 -5.34 -7.91 3.11
N THR A 24 -5.95 -8.82 3.88
CA THR A 24 -5.26 -9.57 4.95
C THR A 24 -5.07 -11.06 4.65
N ALA A 25 -5.33 -11.49 3.42
CA ALA A 25 -5.19 -12.91 3.04
C ALA A 25 -3.79 -13.27 2.51
N GLY A 26 -2.88 -12.29 2.42
CA GLY A 26 -1.46 -12.48 2.10
C GLY A 26 -0.56 -11.83 3.15
N ASP A 27 0.73 -12.11 3.05
CA ASP A 27 1.81 -11.53 3.86
C ASP A 27 2.34 -10.26 3.17
N ALA A 28 2.06 -9.10 3.75
CA ALA A 28 2.48 -7.81 3.19
C ALA A 28 4.00 -7.60 3.26
N ASP A 29 4.71 -8.21 4.22
CA ASP A 29 6.17 -8.09 4.32
C ASP A 29 6.84 -8.89 3.20
N ASN A 30 6.32 -10.09 2.89
CA ASN A 30 6.76 -10.85 1.72
C ASN A 30 6.36 -10.15 0.41
N GLY A 31 5.15 -9.60 0.35
CA GLY A 31 4.67 -8.84 -0.80
C GLY A 31 5.55 -7.63 -1.14
N ALA A 32 6.15 -6.98 -0.13
CA ALA A 32 7.10 -5.89 -0.35
C ALA A 32 8.38 -6.36 -1.05
N LEU A 33 8.87 -7.56 -0.72
CA LEU A 33 10.04 -8.16 -1.39
C LEU A 33 9.73 -8.49 -2.85
N ILE A 34 8.56 -9.10 -3.09
CA ILE A 34 8.12 -9.44 -4.45
C ILE A 34 7.92 -8.16 -5.28
N TYR A 35 7.35 -7.10 -4.70
CA TYR A 35 7.24 -5.81 -5.36
C TYR A 35 8.60 -5.25 -5.78
N GLU A 36 9.61 -5.34 -4.89
CA GLU A 36 10.95 -4.84 -5.21
C GLU A 36 11.56 -5.60 -6.39
N ASP A 37 11.39 -6.92 -6.45
CA ASP A 37 11.97 -7.75 -7.50
C ASP A 37 11.20 -7.65 -8.84
N ALA A 38 9.86 -7.67 -8.80
CA ALA A 38 9.02 -7.83 -9.98
C ALA A 38 8.37 -6.52 -10.48
N CYS A 39 8.22 -5.51 -9.62
CA CYS A 39 7.38 -4.34 -9.93
C CYS A 39 8.16 -3.01 -9.92
N SER A 40 9.15 -2.85 -9.03
CA SER A 40 9.87 -1.58 -8.78
C SER A 40 10.60 -1.00 -10.00
N GLN A 41 10.96 -1.87 -10.95
CA GLN A 41 11.64 -1.49 -12.18
C GLN A 41 10.74 -0.65 -13.10
N CYS A 42 9.43 -0.83 -12.98
CA CYS A 42 8.41 -0.17 -13.82
C CYS A 42 7.56 0.82 -13.03
N HIS A 43 7.33 0.56 -11.74
CA HIS A 43 6.43 1.33 -10.90
C HIS A 43 7.17 2.10 -9.81
N GLN A 44 6.59 3.20 -9.34
CA GLN A 44 7.09 3.99 -8.22
C GLN A 44 6.05 4.08 -7.11
N LEU A 45 6.54 4.31 -5.90
CA LEU A 45 5.75 4.50 -4.68
C LEU A 45 5.78 5.96 -4.21
N ASN A 46 5.95 6.90 -5.14
CA ASN A 46 5.90 8.33 -4.86
C ASN A 46 4.79 8.97 -5.71
N PRO A 47 3.84 9.70 -5.11
CA PRO A 47 2.80 10.41 -5.86
C PRO A 47 3.41 11.34 -6.94
N GLY A 48 2.76 11.42 -8.11
CA GLY A 48 3.23 12.22 -9.24
C GLY A 48 4.51 11.71 -9.95
N SER A 49 5.02 10.53 -9.61
CA SER A 49 6.25 9.98 -10.20
C SER A 49 5.99 8.72 -11.02
N ASN A 50 5.69 8.86 -12.31
CA ASN A 50 5.54 7.72 -13.21
C ASN A 50 6.88 7.24 -13.80
N LYS A 51 6.95 5.96 -14.18
CA LYS A 51 8.09 5.33 -14.87
C LYS A 51 7.59 4.65 -16.16
N LYS A 52 8.03 3.41 -16.44
CA LYS A 52 7.45 2.59 -17.52
C LYS A 52 5.97 2.31 -17.24
N GLY A 53 5.61 2.09 -15.97
CA GLY A 53 4.25 2.00 -15.44
C GLY A 53 3.85 3.23 -14.63
N PRO A 54 2.55 3.40 -14.32
CA PRO A 54 2.05 4.45 -13.43
C PRO A 54 2.51 4.23 -11.98
N GLN A 55 2.57 5.26 -11.16
CA GLN A 55 2.79 5.10 -9.71
C GLN A 55 1.67 4.30 -9.04
N LEU A 56 1.96 3.61 -7.92
CA LEU A 56 1.04 2.67 -7.24
C LEU A 56 0.55 3.12 -5.85
N MET A 57 0.83 4.36 -5.44
CA MET A 57 0.24 4.93 -4.22
C MET A 57 -1.27 5.05 -4.35
N ASN A 58 -1.95 4.72 -3.24
CA ASN A 58 -3.40 4.69 -3.12
C ASN A 58 -4.08 3.83 -4.20
N ILE A 59 -3.44 2.74 -4.67
CA ILE A 59 -3.99 1.91 -5.75
C ILE A 59 -5.15 1.02 -5.29
N TYR A 60 -5.08 0.45 -4.08
CA TYR A 60 -6.03 -0.57 -3.64
C TYR A 60 -7.39 0.03 -3.25
N GLY A 61 -8.38 -0.15 -4.12
CA GLY A 61 -9.70 0.46 -4.05
C GLY A 61 -9.89 1.64 -5.00
N ALA A 62 -8.87 2.00 -5.80
CA ALA A 62 -8.96 3.08 -6.77
C ALA A 62 -9.50 2.60 -8.13
N PRO A 63 -10.17 3.48 -8.90
CA PRO A 63 -10.49 3.20 -10.28
C PRO A 63 -9.26 2.89 -11.14
N ALA A 64 -9.42 1.96 -12.09
CA ALA A 64 -8.43 1.72 -13.11
C ALA A 64 -8.26 2.95 -14.02
N ALA A 65 -7.03 3.16 -14.49
CA ALA A 65 -6.67 4.24 -15.40
C ALA A 65 -6.97 5.68 -14.88
N GLU A 66 -6.90 5.91 -13.57
CA GLU A 66 -7.30 7.20 -12.95
C GLU A 66 -6.29 8.35 -13.17
N LEU A 67 -4.98 8.08 -13.23
CA LEU A 67 -3.96 9.14 -13.30
C LEU A 67 -3.90 9.80 -14.69
N ALA A 68 -4.24 11.08 -14.79
CA ALA A 68 -4.29 11.77 -16.08
C ALA A 68 -2.92 12.05 -16.72
N ASP A 69 -1.84 11.96 -15.95
CA ASP A 69 -0.47 12.16 -16.43
C ASP A 69 0.17 10.87 -16.98
N TYR A 70 -0.58 9.75 -17.03
CA TYR A 70 -0.15 8.48 -17.59
C TYR A 70 -1.02 8.01 -18.77
N LYS A 71 -0.38 7.41 -19.79
CA LYS A 71 -1.08 6.91 -20.99
C LYS A 71 -1.37 5.41 -20.92
N TYR A 72 -2.59 5.07 -20.51
CA TYR A 72 -3.06 3.69 -20.40
C TYR A 72 -3.37 3.02 -21.76
N SER A 73 -3.65 1.72 -21.73
CA SER A 73 -4.29 1.02 -22.86
C SER A 73 -5.75 1.45 -22.99
N GLU A 74 -6.36 1.17 -24.14
CA GLU A 74 -7.77 1.52 -24.37
C GLU A 74 -8.68 0.62 -23.53
N GLY A 75 -8.37 -0.68 -23.48
CA GLY A 75 -9.07 -1.65 -22.65
C GLY A 75 -9.04 -1.27 -21.17
N LEU A 76 -7.90 -0.80 -20.65
CA LEU A 76 -7.81 -0.44 -19.23
C LEU A 76 -8.59 0.83 -18.94
N SER A 77 -8.49 1.82 -19.82
CA SER A 77 -9.23 3.09 -19.74
C SER A 77 -10.75 2.88 -19.76
N ASN A 78 -11.22 1.91 -20.54
CA ASN A 78 -12.64 1.62 -20.73
C ASN A 78 -13.18 0.50 -19.82
N SER A 79 -12.33 -0.11 -18.99
CA SER A 79 -12.67 -1.29 -18.19
C SER A 79 -13.74 -1.02 -17.12
N GLY A 80 -13.75 0.19 -16.56
CA GLY A 80 -14.55 0.51 -15.37
C GLY A 80 -14.13 -0.28 -14.12
N TRP A 81 -12.95 -0.91 -14.14
CA TRP A 81 -12.46 -1.70 -13.00
C TRP A 81 -12.15 -0.82 -11.81
N ILE A 82 -12.32 -1.38 -10.62
CA ILE A 82 -11.79 -0.87 -9.36
C ILE A 82 -10.70 -1.85 -8.93
N TRP A 83 -9.52 -1.36 -8.58
CA TRP A 83 -8.38 -2.20 -8.19
C TRP A 83 -8.54 -2.77 -6.78
N ASP A 84 -9.18 -3.92 -6.69
CA ASP A 84 -9.32 -4.73 -5.49
C ASP A 84 -8.66 -6.11 -5.70
N ALA A 85 -8.83 -7.04 -4.76
CA ALA A 85 -8.26 -8.37 -4.91
C ALA A 85 -8.82 -9.14 -6.12
N GLU A 86 -10.10 -8.94 -6.47
CA GLU A 86 -10.78 -9.66 -7.56
C GLU A 86 -10.26 -9.26 -8.94
N THR A 87 -9.85 -7.99 -9.09
CA THR A 87 -9.30 -7.46 -10.35
C THR A 87 -7.77 -7.49 -10.39
N LEU A 88 -7.09 -7.28 -9.27
CA LEU A 88 -5.62 -7.33 -9.19
C LEU A 88 -5.09 -8.75 -9.36
N ASP A 89 -5.72 -9.76 -8.77
CA ASP A 89 -5.25 -11.15 -8.87
C ASP A 89 -5.09 -11.62 -10.33
N PRO A 90 -6.14 -11.58 -11.19
CA PRO A 90 -5.98 -11.99 -12.58
C PRO A 90 -5.06 -11.07 -13.39
N TYR A 91 -5.02 -9.77 -13.06
CA TYR A 91 -4.17 -8.81 -13.79
C TYR A 91 -2.68 -9.00 -13.48
N ILE A 92 -2.32 -9.32 -12.23
CA ILE A 92 -0.95 -9.66 -11.82
C ILE A 92 -0.58 -11.06 -12.31
N ALA A 93 -1.53 -11.99 -12.35
CA ALA A 93 -1.28 -13.33 -12.87
C ALA A 93 -0.82 -13.30 -14.33
N ASP A 94 -1.52 -12.55 -15.17
CA ASP A 94 -1.18 -12.35 -16.58
C ASP A 94 -2.00 -11.17 -17.14
N ALA A 95 -1.36 -10.00 -17.28
CA ALA A 95 -2.05 -8.78 -17.67
C ALA A 95 -2.54 -8.81 -19.12
N GLU A 96 -1.80 -9.45 -20.04
CA GLU A 96 -2.21 -9.57 -21.45
C GLU A 96 -3.40 -10.51 -21.57
N LYS A 97 -3.43 -11.59 -20.79
CA LYS A 97 -4.58 -12.50 -20.76
C LYS A 97 -5.80 -11.89 -20.09
N ALA A 98 -5.60 -11.15 -18.99
CA ALA A 98 -6.70 -10.44 -18.32
C ALA A 98 -7.24 -9.30 -19.20
N MET A 99 -6.39 -8.70 -20.03
CA MET A 99 -6.71 -7.57 -20.88
C MET A 99 -5.82 -7.55 -22.12
N ALA A 100 -6.39 -7.99 -23.26
CA ALA A 100 -5.66 -8.28 -24.50
C ALA A 100 -4.86 -7.11 -25.11
N ASP A 101 -5.10 -5.87 -24.70
CA ASP A 101 -4.35 -4.68 -25.13
C ASP A 101 -3.51 -4.06 -24.00
N SER A 102 -3.35 -4.77 -22.88
CA SER A 102 -2.58 -4.32 -21.73
C SER A 102 -1.17 -3.92 -22.15
N LYS A 103 -0.71 -2.80 -21.61
CA LYS A 103 0.65 -2.29 -21.81
C LYS A 103 1.61 -2.70 -20.70
N MET A 104 1.12 -3.44 -19.70
CA MET A 104 1.96 -3.97 -18.62
C MET A 104 2.67 -5.23 -19.11
N LEU A 105 3.91 -5.06 -19.59
CA LEU A 105 4.75 -6.14 -20.11
C LEU A 105 5.58 -6.83 -19.00
N ALA A 106 4.92 -7.15 -17.88
CA ALA A 106 5.54 -7.88 -16.78
C ALA A 106 5.51 -9.39 -17.06
N ASP A 107 6.47 -10.14 -16.49
CA ASP A 107 6.42 -11.60 -16.54
C ASP A 107 5.19 -12.10 -15.74
N PRO A 108 4.46 -13.11 -16.24
CA PRO A 108 3.32 -13.68 -15.51
C PRO A 108 3.73 -14.22 -14.13
N MET A 109 2.88 -14.00 -13.13
CA MET A 109 3.05 -14.51 -11.77
C MET A 109 2.05 -15.64 -11.49
N PRO A 110 2.36 -16.92 -11.80
CA PRO A 110 1.40 -18.00 -11.72
C PRO A 110 1.06 -18.42 -10.29
N ASP A 111 1.95 -18.19 -9.32
CA ASP A 111 1.72 -18.56 -7.92
C ASP A 111 0.68 -17.63 -7.28
N ALA A 112 -0.44 -18.20 -6.83
CA ALA A 112 -1.52 -17.43 -6.22
C ALA A 112 -1.16 -16.89 -4.83
N SER A 113 -0.26 -17.53 -4.10
CA SER A 113 0.23 -17.05 -2.80
C SER A 113 1.08 -15.80 -2.98
N GLU A 114 2.01 -15.82 -3.95
CA GLU A 114 2.84 -14.64 -4.26
C GLU A 114 1.97 -13.44 -4.67
N ARG A 115 0.93 -13.66 -5.48
CA ARG A 115 -0.01 -12.60 -5.84
C ARG A 115 -0.80 -12.08 -4.63
N ALA A 116 -1.27 -12.97 -3.76
CA ALA A 116 -1.98 -12.55 -2.54
C ALA A 116 -1.07 -11.68 -1.64
N ASP A 117 0.20 -12.03 -1.52
CA ASP A 117 1.20 -11.27 -0.76
C ASP A 117 1.43 -9.88 -1.38
N VAL A 118 1.63 -9.80 -2.70
CA VAL A 118 1.74 -8.51 -3.41
C VAL A 118 0.48 -7.67 -3.23
N ILE A 119 -0.72 -8.24 -3.37
CA ILE A 119 -1.98 -7.52 -3.17
C ILE A 119 -2.10 -7.02 -1.73
N ALA A 120 -1.67 -7.82 -0.73
CA ALA A 120 -1.62 -7.40 0.66
C ALA A 120 -0.71 -6.18 0.81
N TYR A 121 0.49 -6.22 0.25
CA TYR A 121 1.42 -5.09 0.25
C TYR A 121 0.85 -3.85 -0.45
N LEU A 122 0.30 -3.99 -1.67
CA LEU A 122 -0.32 -2.89 -2.41
C LEU A 122 -1.46 -2.23 -1.61
N SER A 123 -2.18 -3.01 -0.80
CA SER A 123 -3.25 -2.48 0.06
C SER A 123 -2.75 -1.55 1.16
N THR A 124 -1.49 -1.69 1.56
CA THR A 124 -0.81 -0.84 2.56
C THR A 124 -0.25 0.45 2.00
N LEU A 125 -0.12 0.58 0.67
CA LEU A 125 0.47 1.75 0.00
C LEU A 125 -0.47 2.95 0.03
N ARG A 126 -0.59 3.56 1.21
CA ARG A 126 -1.45 4.70 1.47
C ARG A 126 -0.62 5.89 1.91
N ASP A 127 -0.93 7.04 1.33
CA ASP A 127 -0.40 8.31 1.83
C ASP A 127 -1.51 9.36 1.78
N GLU A 128 -1.57 10.17 2.83
CA GLU A 128 -2.39 11.37 2.80
C GLU A 128 -1.71 12.37 1.88
N ILE A 129 -2.44 12.92 0.91
CA ILE A 129 -1.91 13.87 -0.07
C ILE A 129 -1.19 14.99 0.70
N PRO A 130 0.04 15.39 0.31
CA PRO A 130 0.72 16.53 0.93
C PRO A 130 -0.23 17.71 0.95
N ALA A 131 -0.32 18.41 2.09
CA ALA A 131 -1.21 19.57 2.18
C ALA A 131 -0.89 20.53 1.03
N LEU A 132 -1.94 20.88 0.28
CA LEU A 132 -1.81 21.82 -0.82
C LEU A 132 -1.73 23.23 -0.23
N ASP A 133 -0.93 24.11 -0.82
CA ASP A 133 -1.01 25.53 -0.50
C ASP A 133 -2.33 26.15 -1.03
N GLU A 134 -2.56 27.42 -0.71
CA GLU A 134 -3.73 28.18 -1.15
C GLU A 134 -3.88 28.22 -2.68
N ASP A 135 -2.77 27.99 -3.41
CA ASP A 135 -2.68 27.97 -4.87
C ASP A 135 -2.81 26.54 -5.45
N GLY A 136 -2.99 25.52 -4.60
CA GLY A 136 -3.20 24.13 -5.01
C GLY A 136 -1.92 23.37 -5.37
N PHE A 137 -0.75 23.90 -5.04
CA PHE A 137 0.52 23.21 -5.22
C PHE A 137 0.88 22.39 -3.98
N PRO A 138 1.47 21.20 -4.14
CA PRO A 138 1.99 20.44 -3.00
C PRO A 138 3.02 21.27 -2.24
N ILE A 139 2.80 21.50 -0.93
CA ILE A 139 3.82 22.17 -0.12
C ILE A 139 5.08 21.30 -0.09
N LYS A 140 6.18 21.86 -0.63
CA LYS A 140 7.46 21.15 -0.71
C LYS A 140 8.11 21.03 0.67
N GLY A 141 7.89 19.86 1.28
CA GLY A 141 8.88 19.12 2.06
C GLY A 141 8.96 19.40 3.56
N GLY A 142 9.27 18.32 4.28
CA GLY A 142 9.76 18.34 5.66
C GLY A 142 8.68 17.93 6.67
N ASP A 143 8.90 16.77 7.28
CA ASP A 143 8.36 16.45 8.61
C ASP A 143 6.85 16.13 8.66
N ALA A 144 6.40 15.13 7.88
CA ALA A 144 5.11 14.46 8.12
C ALA A 144 5.09 13.63 9.43
N ASN A 145 5.73 14.12 10.48
CA ASN A 145 5.46 13.74 11.87
C ASN A 145 5.93 14.83 12.86
N LYS A 146 5.36 16.04 12.76
CA LYS A 146 5.34 16.98 13.89
C LYS A 146 4.06 17.80 13.91
N SER A 147 2.99 17.18 14.40
CA SER A 147 1.84 17.91 14.96
C SER A 147 1.42 17.25 16.26
N ALA A 148 2.34 17.28 17.22
CA ALA A 148 2.03 17.28 18.64
C ALA A 148 2.94 18.32 19.29
N ASP A 149 2.61 19.60 19.11
CA ASP A 149 3.04 20.69 20.00
C ASP A 149 2.25 21.97 19.69
N ILE A 150 1.01 22.03 20.16
CA ILE A 150 0.40 23.30 20.54
C ILE A 150 0.44 23.32 22.07
N THR A 151 1.48 23.94 22.63
CA THR A 151 1.48 24.36 24.03
C THR A 151 0.90 25.76 24.15
N PRO A 152 0.12 26.02 25.21
CA PRO A 152 0.24 27.29 25.90
C PRO A 152 0.74 27.06 27.33
N ASP A 153 1.66 27.93 27.70
CA ASP A 153 2.50 27.96 28.89
C ASP A 153 1.75 28.31 30.20
N LYS A 154 2.38 27.86 31.30
CA LYS A 154 2.30 28.27 32.73
C LYS A 154 1.28 27.62 33.65
N GLY A 155 1.81 26.85 34.61
CA GLY A 155 1.16 26.68 35.91
C GLY A 155 1.67 25.58 36.84
N SER A 156 2.91 25.68 37.31
CA SER A 156 3.35 25.33 38.68
C SER A 156 3.21 23.88 39.23
N ALA A 157 4.39 23.33 39.52
CA ALA A 157 4.78 22.59 40.73
C ALA A 157 4.39 21.10 40.92
N SER A 158 5.46 20.28 40.83
CA SER A 158 6.03 19.46 41.91
C SER A 158 5.21 18.31 42.50
N THR A 159 5.61 17.07 42.23
CA THR A 159 6.36 16.16 43.13
C THR A 159 6.09 14.68 42.83
N SER A 160 7.16 13.92 43.00
CA SER A 160 7.36 12.47 43.02
C SER A 160 6.16 11.59 43.38
N ASN A 161 6.06 10.40 42.76
CA ASN A 161 6.14 9.18 43.56
C ASN A 161 6.59 7.93 42.80
N GLU A 162 7.27 7.09 43.56
CA GLU A 162 7.89 5.80 43.29
C GLU A 162 6.96 4.68 42.80
N GLN A 163 7.50 3.88 41.88
CA GLN A 163 7.72 2.44 41.99
C GLN A 163 6.64 1.54 42.63
N SER A 164 6.09 0.63 41.82
CA SER A 164 5.76 -0.71 42.31
C SER A 164 6.15 -1.80 41.31
N LYS A 165 7.18 -2.54 41.74
CA LYS A 165 7.68 -3.82 41.27
C LYS A 165 6.66 -4.91 41.66
N MET A 166 6.25 -5.75 40.71
CA MET A 166 5.77 -7.11 41.04
C MET A 166 6.47 -8.10 40.10
N THR A 167 7.37 -8.85 40.72
CA THR A 167 8.09 -10.01 40.23
C THR A 167 7.16 -11.21 40.09
N ASN A 168 7.24 -11.96 39.00
CA ASN A 168 6.89 -13.37 39.00
C ASN A 168 8.09 -14.16 38.48
N GLU A 169 8.67 -14.94 39.38
CA GLU A 169 9.66 -16.00 39.13
C GLU A 169 8.95 -17.37 39.15
N PRO A 170 9.64 -18.47 38.78
CA PRO A 170 9.10 -19.53 37.93
C PRO A 170 8.55 -20.72 38.72
N VAL A 171 7.78 -21.57 38.03
CA VAL A 171 7.55 -22.95 38.46
C VAL A 171 8.13 -23.95 37.47
N ASP A 172 8.74 -24.96 38.08
CA ASP A 172 9.73 -25.92 37.63
C ASP A 172 9.08 -27.24 37.18
N VAL A 173 9.56 -27.74 36.03
CA VAL A 173 9.96 -29.13 35.70
C VAL A 173 9.05 -30.30 36.09
N SER A 174 8.68 -31.12 35.10
CA SER A 174 8.80 -32.58 35.22
C SER A 174 8.90 -33.29 33.87
N SER A 175 9.88 -34.19 33.81
CA SER A 175 10.28 -35.18 32.80
C SER A 175 9.13 -36.18 32.47
N ASP A 176 9.11 -36.99 31.42
CA ASP A 176 10.09 -37.97 30.89
C ASP A 176 9.53 -38.63 29.57
N PRO A 177 10.13 -39.66 28.92
CA PRO A 177 10.18 -39.80 27.46
C PRO A 177 9.39 -41.03 26.92
N ALA A 178 9.12 -41.09 25.61
CA ALA A 178 8.82 -42.36 24.97
C ALA A 178 9.17 -42.36 23.48
N GLN A 179 9.89 -43.40 23.08
CA GLN A 179 10.41 -43.68 21.75
C GLN A 179 9.73 -44.94 21.20
N LYS A 180 9.17 -44.83 19.98
CA LYS A 180 9.00 -45.85 18.89
C LYS A 180 8.10 -47.08 19.14
N PRO A 181 7.43 -47.64 18.09
CA PRO A 181 8.09 -48.45 17.07
C PRO A 181 7.66 -48.23 15.59
N ALA A 182 8.41 -48.94 14.74
CA ALA A 182 8.48 -48.91 13.28
C ALA A 182 7.20 -49.33 12.53
N ALA A 183 7.09 -48.84 11.28
CA ALA A 183 6.16 -49.34 10.29
C ALA A 183 6.90 -50.24 9.29
N ASP A 184 6.41 -51.48 9.17
CA ASP A 184 6.65 -52.40 8.05
C ASP A 184 6.02 -51.82 6.77
N PHE A 185 6.75 -51.86 5.66
CA PHE A 185 6.17 -51.82 4.32
C PHE A 185 6.65 -53.06 3.57
N ARG A 186 5.67 -53.81 3.06
CA ARG A 186 5.84 -54.97 2.17
C ARG A 186 6.13 -54.53 0.75
#